data_AF-A0A2N3G9I1-F1
#
_entry.id   AF-A0A2N3G9I1-F1
#
_cell.length_a   1.000
_cell.length_b   1.000
_cell.length_c   1.000
_cell.angle_alpha   90.00
_cell.angle_beta   90.00
_cell.angle_gamma   90.00
#
_symmetry.space_group_name_H-M   'P 1'
#
loop_
_entity.id
_entity.type
_entity.pdbx_description
1 polymer ?
#
loop_
_entity_poly.entity_id
_entity_poly.type
_entity_poly.pdbx_seq_one_letter_code
_entity_poly.pdbx_strand_id
1 'polypeptide(L)'
;MRVRFAYVSMAMMLLATMSVPATTGFADTAPAGSVYSKAAGHGDAPPSLAVEGVQAAVEPLATSVFDAIPLPPSPVSATLDAQGTSTLYAIDVAAGSRLELSLTGTGGVFDIYLFAPGLTWLAGTTAVAHSCMGGYPRMLSYDVPPDVGGTYYIEIFAYEGSGSYTLSWSIRPDSERARIDVPEAVAISLPFSSAITIPDLLQANELYKFYVAGGRRIQVDLSGPVGADFDLY
;
A
#
# COMPACT_ATOMS: atom_id res chain seq x y z
N MET A 1 43.11 6.55 29.70
CA MET A 1 42.32 7.69 29.21
C MET A 1 40.87 7.25 29.17
N ARG A 2 40.07 7.69 30.15
CA ARG A 2 38.65 7.34 30.30
C ARG A 2 37.85 8.61 30.04
N VAL A 3 36.81 8.54 29.21
CA VAL A 3 35.66 9.44 29.31
C VAL A 3 34.41 8.60 29.10
N ARG A 4 33.57 8.56 30.13
CA ARG A 4 32.18 8.10 30.11
C ARG A 4 31.33 9.35 29.95
N PHE A 5 30.29 9.31 29.11
CA PHE A 5 29.17 10.23 29.22
C PHE A 5 27.91 9.44 29.56
N ALA A 6 27.37 9.75 30.74
CA ALA A 6 26.00 9.46 31.12
C ALA A 6 25.18 10.70 30.79
N TYR A 7 24.01 10.53 30.18
CA TYR A 7 22.95 11.54 30.24
C TYR A 7 21.78 10.97 31.02
N VAL A 8 21.63 11.54 32.21
CA VAL A 8 20.40 11.53 33.01
C VAL A 8 19.53 12.63 32.41
N SER A 9 18.29 12.33 32.05
CA SER A 9 17.25 13.35 31.98
C SER A 9 16.04 12.88 32.77
N MET A 10 15.93 13.50 33.94
CA MET A 10 14.84 13.44 34.88
C MET A 10 13.87 14.55 34.48
N ALA A 11 12.69 14.19 33.96
CA ALA A 11 11.59 15.12 33.78
C ALA A 11 10.58 14.92 34.91
N MET A 12 10.40 16.01 35.62
CA MET A 12 9.69 16.23 36.86
C MET A 12 8.18 16.05 36.68
N MET A 13 7.59 15.36 37.65
CA MET A 13 6.16 15.17 37.90
C MET A 13 5.42 16.51 37.99
N LEU A 14 4.38 16.72 37.18
CA LEU A 14 3.33 17.68 37.48
C LEU A 14 2.03 16.91 37.73
N LEU A 15 1.73 16.74 39.01
CA LEU A 15 0.49 16.17 39.53
C LEU A 15 -0.60 17.23 39.42
N ALA A 16 -1.47 17.15 38.41
CA ALA A 16 -2.71 17.91 38.39
C ALA A 16 -3.81 17.08 39.05
N THR A 17 -4.03 17.30 40.35
CA THR A 17 -5.24 16.84 41.02
C THR A 17 -6.41 17.72 40.56
N MET A 18 -7.28 17.21 39.69
CA MET A 18 -8.59 17.81 39.46
C MET A 18 -9.64 16.96 40.15
N SER A 19 -10.24 17.52 41.20
CA SER A 19 -11.42 16.97 41.86
C SER A 19 -12.60 17.06 40.92
N VAL A 20 -13.26 15.94 40.65
CA VAL A 20 -14.58 15.92 40.04
C VAL A 20 -15.60 16.03 41.18
N PRO A 21 -16.43 17.08 41.25
CA PRO A 21 -17.63 17.00 42.08
C PRO A 21 -18.62 16.04 41.43
N ALA A 22 -19.09 15.08 42.21
CA ALA A 22 -20.19 14.20 41.83
C ALA A 22 -21.44 15.04 41.60
N THR A 23 -22.05 14.92 40.42
CA THR A 23 -23.45 15.28 40.21
C THR A 23 -24.19 14.07 39.65
N THR A 24 -25.25 13.77 40.37
CA THR A 24 -26.15 12.63 40.28
C THR A 24 -27.07 12.69 39.07
N GLY A 25 -27.29 11.52 38.47
CA GLY A 25 -28.57 11.11 37.91
C GLY A 25 -28.91 11.66 36.52
N PHE A 26 -29.03 10.77 35.54
CA PHE A 26 -30.33 10.37 34.99
C PHE A 26 -30.13 9.03 34.29
N ALA A 27 -30.83 8.01 34.79
CA ALA A 27 -31.05 6.77 34.07
C ALA A 27 -32.16 7.02 33.04
N ASP A 28 -31.98 6.53 31.82
CA ASP A 28 -33.13 6.12 31.02
C ASP A 28 -32.81 4.82 30.26
N THR A 29 -33.80 3.95 30.30
CA THR A 29 -33.80 2.56 29.87
C THR A 29 -34.25 2.45 28.40
N ALA A 30 -33.67 1.46 27.71
CA ALA A 30 -33.82 1.01 26.32
C ALA A 30 -35.23 1.06 25.67
N PRO A 31 -35.35 0.88 24.33
CA PRO A 31 -35.39 -0.48 23.79
C PRO A 31 -34.75 -0.70 22.40
N ALA A 32 -34.58 -1.98 22.07
CA ALA A 32 -34.21 -2.49 20.76
C ALA A 32 -35.38 -2.49 19.76
N GLY A 33 -35.08 -2.33 18.47
CA GLY A 33 -35.88 -2.86 17.36
C GLY A 33 -36.48 -1.86 16.35
N SER A 34 -36.14 -2.10 15.08
CA SER A 34 -36.96 -1.89 13.85
C SER A 34 -36.86 -0.58 13.04
N VAL A 35 -36.14 -0.70 11.91
CA VAL A 35 -36.49 -0.42 10.49
C VAL A 35 -37.68 0.51 10.16
N TYR A 36 -37.47 1.47 9.24
CA TYR A 36 -38.32 1.98 8.12
C TYR A 36 -37.74 3.38 7.72
N SER A 37 -37.22 3.69 6.52
CA SER A 37 -37.68 3.67 5.11
C SER A 37 -37.90 5.10 4.54
N LYS A 38 -37.18 5.36 3.43
CA LYS A 38 -37.28 6.34 2.33
C LYS A 38 -38.55 7.22 2.16
N ALA A 39 -38.34 8.53 1.94
CA ALA A 39 -38.98 9.41 0.92
C ALA A 39 -38.16 10.73 0.83
N ALA A 40 -37.38 10.99 -0.24
CA ALA A 40 -37.74 11.65 -1.51
C ALA A 40 -38.06 13.17 -1.40
N GLY A 41 -37.18 14.02 -1.96
CA GLY A 41 -37.41 15.46 -2.10
C GLY A 41 -36.25 16.30 -2.66
N HIS A 42 -35.94 16.15 -3.95
CA HIS A 42 -35.48 17.15 -4.93
C HIS A 42 -34.26 18.07 -4.66
N GLY A 43 -33.24 17.96 -5.54
CA GLY A 43 -32.35 19.06 -5.91
C GLY A 43 -30.85 18.74 -5.86
N ASP A 44 -30.29 18.35 -7.01
CA ASP A 44 -28.86 18.32 -7.34
C ASP A 44 -27.98 17.27 -6.63
N ALA A 45 -27.81 16.14 -7.32
CA ALA A 45 -26.85 15.12 -6.96
C ALA A 45 -25.41 15.65 -7.16
N PRO A 46 -24.53 15.60 -6.14
CA PRO A 46 -23.10 15.62 -6.39
C PRO A 46 -22.72 14.36 -7.20
N PRO A 47 -21.66 14.40 -8.03
CA PRO A 47 -21.24 13.24 -8.79
C PRO A 47 -21.02 12.07 -7.83
N SER A 48 -21.89 11.08 -7.97
CA SER A 48 -21.71 9.73 -7.46
C SER A 48 -20.38 9.23 -8.01
N LEU A 49 -19.33 9.21 -7.20
CA LEU A 49 -18.24 8.29 -7.43
C LEU A 49 -18.86 6.91 -7.30
N ALA A 50 -19.17 6.32 -8.44
CA ALA A 50 -19.56 4.94 -8.54
C ALA A 50 -18.50 4.12 -7.79
N VAL A 51 -18.94 3.38 -6.79
CA VAL A 51 -18.25 2.15 -6.40
C VAL A 51 -18.49 1.21 -7.56
N GLU A 52 -17.70 1.37 -8.61
CA GLU A 52 -17.73 0.55 -9.80
C GLU A 52 -16.98 -0.74 -9.47
N GLY A 53 -17.75 -1.81 -9.32
CA GLY A 53 -17.29 -3.19 -9.46
C GLY A 53 -16.24 -3.66 -8.45
N VAL A 54 -16.68 -4.44 -7.47
CA VAL A 54 -15.91 -5.63 -7.10
C VAL A 54 -15.85 -6.51 -8.36
N GLN A 55 -14.89 -6.27 -9.24
CA GLN A 55 -14.47 -7.28 -10.20
C GLN A 55 -13.59 -8.25 -9.42
N ALA A 56 -14.03 -9.51 -9.41
CA ALA A 56 -13.30 -10.62 -8.83
C ALA A 56 -11.85 -10.57 -9.30
N ALA A 57 -10.91 -10.70 -8.36
CA ALA A 57 -9.54 -11.03 -8.70
C ALA A 57 -9.57 -12.21 -9.67
N VAL A 58 -9.00 -12.02 -10.86
CA VAL A 58 -8.85 -13.10 -11.82
C VAL A 58 -7.95 -14.15 -11.16
N GLU A 59 -8.45 -15.37 -11.05
CA GLU A 59 -7.78 -16.47 -10.36
C GLU A 59 -6.42 -16.77 -11.01
N PRO A 60 -5.32 -16.86 -10.23
CA PRO A 60 -4.03 -17.30 -10.75
C PRO A 60 -4.17 -18.71 -11.34
N LEU A 61 -3.59 -18.93 -12.53
CA LEU A 61 -3.69 -20.22 -13.23
C LEU A 61 -2.51 -21.14 -12.97
N ALA A 62 -1.34 -20.58 -12.65
CA ALA A 62 -0.30 -21.39 -12.05
C ALA A 62 -0.83 -21.90 -10.72
N THR A 63 -1.06 -23.20 -10.60
CA THR A 63 -1.66 -23.75 -9.36
C THR A 63 -0.58 -24.03 -8.33
N SER A 64 0.60 -24.44 -8.77
CA SER A 64 1.73 -24.87 -7.96
C SER A 64 2.90 -23.90 -8.10
N VAL A 65 3.54 -23.54 -6.98
CA VAL A 65 4.78 -22.76 -7.02
C VAL A 65 5.98 -23.56 -7.50
N PHE A 66 5.89 -24.90 -7.48
CA PHE A 66 6.97 -25.78 -7.93
C PHE A 66 7.19 -25.72 -9.45
N ASP A 67 6.22 -25.17 -10.19
CA ASP A 67 6.35 -24.93 -11.63
C ASP A 67 7.06 -23.61 -11.93
N ALA A 68 7.42 -22.83 -10.90
CA ALA A 68 8.11 -21.57 -11.07
C ALA A 68 9.51 -21.78 -11.64
N ILE A 69 9.83 -21.01 -12.68
CA ILE A 69 11.18 -20.96 -13.25
C ILE A 69 11.98 -19.82 -12.60
N PRO A 70 13.28 -19.99 -12.30
CA PRO A 70 14.10 -18.89 -11.81
C PRO A 70 14.06 -17.71 -12.78
N LEU A 71 13.80 -16.51 -12.26
CA LEU A 71 13.70 -15.30 -13.07
C LEU A 71 15.05 -15.01 -13.75
N PRO A 72 15.13 -15.00 -15.09
CA PRO A 72 16.38 -14.71 -15.79
C PRO A 72 16.85 -13.27 -15.56
N PRO A 73 18.12 -12.95 -15.87
CA PRO A 73 18.61 -11.57 -15.85
C PRO A 73 17.71 -10.63 -16.64
N SER A 74 17.50 -9.43 -16.10
CA SER A 74 16.68 -8.40 -16.72
C SER A 74 17.32 -7.85 -18.00
N PRO A 75 16.55 -7.60 -19.08
CA PRO A 75 15.13 -7.96 -19.25
C PRO A 75 14.95 -9.43 -19.70
N VAL A 76 13.79 -10.01 -19.39
CA VAL A 76 13.35 -11.32 -19.91
C VAL A 76 12.20 -11.16 -20.91
N SER A 77 12.26 -11.88 -22.02
CA SER A 77 11.20 -11.92 -23.03
C SER A 77 10.70 -13.35 -23.24
N ALA A 78 9.39 -13.51 -23.40
CA ALA A 78 8.76 -14.80 -23.69
C ALA A 78 7.41 -14.61 -24.40
N THR A 79 6.74 -15.72 -24.72
CA THR A 79 5.45 -15.75 -25.40
C THR A 79 4.45 -16.58 -24.60
N LEU A 80 3.20 -16.12 -24.56
CA LEU A 80 2.04 -16.88 -24.09
C LEU A 80 1.14 -17.16 -25.29
N ASP A 81 0.95 -18.43 -25.60
CA ASP A 81 0.33 -18.87 -26.85
C ASP A 81 -1.21 -18.83 -26.83
N ALA A 82 -1.81 -18.60 -25.65
CA ALA A 82 -3.27 -18.54 -25.51
C ALA A 82 -3.70 -17.63 -24.35
N GLN A 83 -4.93 -17.10 -24.45
CA GLN A 83 -5.62 -16.44 -23.35
C GLN A 83 -5.82 -17.44 -22.20
N GLY A 84 -5.73 -16.95 -20.97
CA GLY A 84 -5.87 -17.82 -19.80
C GLY A 84 -4.69 -18.78 -19.71
N THR A 85 -3.48 -18.32 -20.00
CA THR A 85 -2.25 -19.03 -19.69
C THR A 85 -1.32 -18.08 -18.94
N SER A 86 -0.35 -18.63 -18.22
CA SER A 86 0.63 -17.83 -17.49
C SER A 86 2.03 -18.42 -17.52
N THR A 87 3.01 -17.57 -17.24
CA THR A 87 4.36 -17.99 -16.84
C THR A 87 4.57 -17.60 -15.39
N LEU A 88 5.07 -18.52 -14.58
CA LEU A 88 5.42 -18.26 -13.19
C LEU A 88 6.94 -18.18 -13.04
N TYR A 89 7.43 -17.06 -12.53
CA TYR A 89 8.83 -16.86 -12.19
C TYR A 89 9.06 -16.88 -10.69
N ALA A 90 10.24 -17.29 -10.25
CA ALA A 90 10.71 -17.20 -8.88
C ALA A 90 11.93 -16.27 -8.79
N ILE A 91 11.96 -15.40 -7.78
CA ILE A 91 13.08 -14.50 -7.52
C ILE A 91 13.35 -14.37 -6.02
N ASP A 92 14.62 -14.49 -5.64
CA ASP A 92 15.04 -14.23 -4.26
C ASP A 92 15.23 -12.74 -4.04
N VAL A 93 14.50 -12.20 -3.06
CA VAL A 93 14.56 -10.77 -2.69
C VAL A 93 14.90 -10.66 -1.21
N ALA A 94 15.90 -9.84 -0.89
CA ALA A 94 16.28 -9.60 0.50
C ALA A 94 15.22 -8.78 1.23
N ALA A 95 15.04 -9.05 2.52
CA ALA A 95 14.16 -8.28 3.38
C ALA A 95 14.58 -6.79 3.38
N GLY A 96 13.61 -5.86 3.37
CA GLY A 96 13.91 -4.44 3.27
C GLY A 96 14.59 -4.07 1.94
N SER A 97 14.18 -4.69 0.84
CA SER A 97 14.55 -4.26 -0.52
C SER A 97 13.30 -3.80 -1.27
N ARG A 98 13.49 -2.98 -2.30
CA ARG A 98 12.43 -2.65 -3.26
C ARG A 98 12.59 -3.48 -4.52
N LEU A 99 11.54 -4.19 -4.90
CA LEU A 99 11.40 -4.89 -6.18
C LEU A 99 10.60 -4.01 -7.14
N GLU A 100 11.13 -3.77 -8.32
CA GLU A 100 10.44 -3.08 -9.41
C GLU A 100 10.32 -3.96 -10.63
N LEU A 101 9.13 -3.96 -11.24
CA LEU A 101 8.79 -4.69 -12.44
C LEU A 101 8.18 -3.73 -13.48
N SER A 102 8.58 -3.90 -14.74
CA SER A 102 8.02 -3.20 -15.90
C SER A 102 7.72 -4.20 -17.00
N LEU A 103 6.44 -4.38 -17.32
CA LEU A 103 5.97 -5.30 -18.35
C LEU A 103 5.50 -4.53 -19.58
N THR A 104 5.99 -4.93 -20.74
CA THR A 104 5.43 -4.54 -22.04
C THR A 104 4.94 -5.78 -22.77
N GLY A 105 3.93 -5.63 -23.61
CA GLY A 105 3.35 -6.75 -24.35
C GLY A 105 2.87 -6.35 -25.73
N THR A 106 2.81 -7.34 -26.62
CA THR A 106 2.23 -7.23 -27.97
C THR A 106 1.37 -8.44 -28.26
N GLY A 107 0.26 -8.25 -29.00
CA GLY A 107 -0.69 -9.31 -29.34
C GLY A 107 -1.74 -9.63 -28.27
N GLY A 108 -1.42 -9.39 -26.99
CA GLY A 108 -2.33 -9.61 -25.86
C GLY A 108 -2.22 -8.56 -24.75
N VAL A 109 -3.14 -8.68 -23.79
CA VAL A 109 -3.17 -7.95 -22.52
C VAL A 109 -2.66 -8.90 -21.45
N PHE A 110 -1.50 -8.58 -20.87
CA PHE A 110 -0.80 -9.39 -19.89
C PHE A 110 -0.76 -8.65 -18.56
N ASP A 111 -1.06 -9.34 -17.48
CA ASP A 111 -1.08 -8.79 -16.12
C ASP A 111 0.10 -9.32 -15.30
N ILE A 112 0.49 -8.57 -14.27
CA ILE A 112 1.53 -8.96 -13.32
C ILE A 112 0.89 -9.22 -11.97
N TYR A 113 1.17 -10.37 -11.37
CA TYR A 113 0.86 -10.67 -9.96
C TYR A 113 2.12 -11.05 -9.22
N LEU A 114 2.29 -10.50 -8.01
CA LEU A 114 3.40 -10.81 -7.11
C LEU A 114 2.88 -11.54 -5.88
N PHE A 115 3.47 -12.68 -5.57
CA PHE A 115 3.12 -13.50 -4.42
C PHE A 115 4.29 -13.64 -3.45
N ALA A 116 3.96 -13.71 -2.16
CA ALA A 116 4.93 -13.76 -1.08
C ALA A 116 5.69 -15.10 -1.00
N PRO A 117 6.83 -15.13 -0.28
CA PRO A 117 7.51 -16.37 0.08
C PRO A 117 6.66 -17.31 0.93
N GLY A 118 7.07 -18.58 0.97
CA GLY A 118 6.49 -19.60 1.85
C GLY A 118 5.21 -20.28 1.31
N LEU A 119 4.78 -19.92 0.10
CA LEU A 119 3.65 -20.57 -0.56
C LEU A 119 4.04 -21.96 -1.08
N THR A 120 3.06 -22.86 -1.12
CA THR A 120 3.15 -24.15 -1.83
C THR A 120 2.18 -24.24 -3.01
N TRP A 121 1.11 -23.42 -2.98
CA TRP A 121 0.06 -23.34 -3.99
C TRP A 121 -0.32 -21.88 -4.17
N LEU A 122 -0.66 -21.46 -5.39
CA LEU A 122 -1.11 -20.09 -5.68
C LEU A 122 -2.63 -19.99 -5.80
N ALA A 123 -3.31 -21.09 -6.12
CA ALA A 123 -4.77 -21.11 -6.22
C ALA A 123 -5.42 -20.61 -4.92
N GLY A 124 -6.32 -19.62 -5.04
CA GLY A 124 -6.97 -18.97 -3.89
C GLY A 124 -6.04 -18.10 -3.01
N THR A 125 -4.78 -17.90 -3.39
CA THR A 125 -3.86 -17.00 -2.68
C THR A 125 -3.99 -15.58 -3.20
N THR A 126 -4.04 -14.61 -2.29
CA THR A 126 -4.02 -13.19 -2.66
C THR A 126 -2.61 -12.75 -2.98
N ALA A 127 -2.42 -12.14 -4.15
CA ALA A 127 -1.17 -11.48 -4.52
C ALA A 127 -0.88 -10.32 -3.55
N VAL A 128 0.38 -10.19 -3.12
CA VAL A 128 0.82 -9.07 -2.26
C VAL A 128 0.95 -7.76 -3.03
N ALA A 129 1.06 -7.84 -4.35
CA ALA A 129 0.94 -6.71 -5.27
C ALA A 129 0.52 -7.21 -6.65
N HIS A 130 -0.12 -6.35 -7.45
CA HIS A 130 -0.48 -6.68 -8.82
C HIS A 130 -0.58 -5.42 -9.70
N SER A 131 -0.49 -5.61 -11.01
CA SER A 131 -0.70 -4.59 -12.03
C SER A 131 -1.48 -5.21 -13.20
N CYS A 132 -2.80 -4.96 -13.23
CA CYS A 132 -3.74 -5.54 -14.20
C CYS A 132 -4.60 -4.49 -14.93
N MET A 133 -4.46 -3.21 -14.57
CA MET A 133 -5.22 -2.11 -15.16
C MET A 133 -4.29 -1.12 -15.87
N GLY A 134 -4.86 -0.38 -16.83
CA GLY A 134 -4.11 0.58 -17.67
C GLY A 134 -3.45 -0.06 -18.89
N GLY A 135 -2.66 0.74 -19.61
CA GLY A 135 -1.89 0.32 -20.78
C GLY A 135 -0.45 -0.09 -20.45
N TYR A 136 0.32 -0.44 -21.48
CA TYR A 136 1.75 -0.69 -21.32
C TYR A 136 2.58 0.62 -21.30
N PRO A 137 3.71 0.64 -20.58
CA PRO A 137 4.20 -0.43 -19.71
C PRO A 137 3.35 -0.59 -18.43
N ARG A 138 3.06 -1.83 -18.04
CA ARG A 138 2.52 -2.09 -16.70
C ARG A 138 3.66 -2.03 -15.70
N MET A 139 3.49 -1.23 -14.66
CA MET A 139 4.48 -1.06 -13.60
C MET A 139 3.98 -1.68 -12.30
N LEU A 140 4.90 -2.29 -11.55
CA LEU A 140 4.67 -2.78 -10.19
C LEU A 140 5.91 -2.47 -9.36
N SER A 141 5.72 -1.79 -8.24
CA SER A 141 6.77 -1.55 -7.24
C SER A 141 6.31 -2.15 -5.91
N TYR A 142 7.21 -2.87 -5.24
CA TYR A 142 6.90 -3.55 -3.99
C TYR A 142 8.06 -3.44 -3.01
N ASP A 143 7.77 -2.89 -1.82
CA ASP A 143 8.71 -2.80 -0.71
C ASP A 143 8.62 -4.05 0.16
N VAL A 144 9.66 -4.89 0.09
CA VAL A 144 9.75 -6.11 0.88
C VAL A 144 9.82 -5.74 2.38
N PRO A 145 8.94 -6.30 3.22
CA PRO A 145 9.00 -6.06 4.66
C PRO A 145 10.36 -6.44 5.27
N PRO A 146 10.82 -5.76 6.35
CA PRO A 146 12.14 -5.98 6.96
C PRO A 146 12.40 -7.39 7.48
N ASP A 147 11.34 -8.18 7.68
CA ASP A 147 11.36 -9.54 8.22
C ASP A 147 10.84 -10.60 7.25
N VAL A 148 10.51 -10.23 6.01
CA VAL A 148 9.86 -11.11 5.01
C VAL A 148 10.68 -11.21 3.73
N GLY A 149 12.00 -11.35 3.85
CA GLY A 149 12.85 -11.73 2.72
C GLY A 149 12.61 -13.17 2.29
N GLY A 150 12.96 -13.50 1.04
CA GLY A 150 12.87 -14.86 0.52
C GLY A 150 12.50 -14.92 -0.95
N THR A 151 12.07 -16.09 -1.39
CA THR A 151 11.66 -16.34 -2.78
C THR A 151 10.24 -15.83 -3.02
N TYR A 152 10.13 -14.74 -3.78
CA TYR A 152 8.87 -14.22 -4.28
C TYR A 152 8.52 -14.88 -5.62
N TYR A 153 7.22 -14.94 -5.93
CA TYR A 153 6.73 -15.50 -7.19
C TYR A 153 6.03 -14.44 -8.02
N ILE A 154 6.41 -14.34 -9.30
CA ILE A 154 5.85 -13.38 -10.25
C ILE A 154 5.08 -14.16 -11.32
N GLU A 155 3.77 -13.99 -11.37
CA GLU A 155 2.94 -14.54 -12.44
C GLU A 155 2.72 -13.48 -13.50
N ILE A 156 3.08 -13.81 -14.75
CA ILE A 156 2.67 -13.06 -15.94
C ILE A 156 1.50 -13.80 -16.56
N PHE A 157 0.32 -13.19 -16.54
CA PHE A 157 -0.94 -13.83 -16.92
C PHE A 157 -1.52 -13.21 -18.18
N ALA A 158 -1.87 -14.03 -19.18
CA ALA A 158 -2.56 -13.59 -20.39
C ALA A 158 -4.06 -13.40 -20.14
N TYR A 159 -4.44 -12.22 -19.64
CA TYR A 159 -5.83 -11.85 -19.42
C TYR A 159 -6.62 -11.80 -20.74
N GLU A 160 -6.03 -11.24 -21.79
CA GLU A 160 -6.65 -11.19 -23.12
C GLU A 160 -5.66 -11.55 -24.22
N GLY A 161 -6.12 -12.35 -25.18
CA GLY A 161 -5.34 -12.69 -26.37
C GLY A 161 -4.11 -13.56 -26.07
N SER A 162 -3.16 -13.51 -26.99
CA SER A 162 -1.90 -14.26 -26.96
C SER A 162 -0.81 -13.42 -27.59
N GLY A 163 0.44 -13.68 -27.27
CA GLY A 163 1.54 -12.93 -27.85
C GLY A 163 2.75 -12.87 -26.96
N SER A 164 3.61 -11.89 -27.23
CA SER A 164 4.91 -11.80 -26.58
C SER A 164 4.94 -10.68 -25.55
N TYR A 165 5.65 -10.91 -24.46
CA TYR A 165 5.90 -9.92 -23.43
C TYR A 165 7.40 -9.75 -23.19
N THR A 166 7.77 -8.59 -22.64
CA THR A 166 9.09 -8.31 -22.08
C THR A 166 8.92 -7.75 -20.68
N LEU A 167 9.50 -8.44 -19.71
CA LEU A 167 9.53 -8.07 -18.30
C LEU A 167 10.94 -7.56 -17.97
N SER A 168 11.05 -6.27 -17.66
CA SER A 168 12.23 -5.69 -17.03
C SER A 168 12.04 -5.69 -15.52
N TRP A 169 13.09 -6.00 -14.77
CA TRP A 169 13.05 -5.98 -13.32
C TRP A 169 14.33 -5.39 -12.72
N SER A 170 14.21 -4.87 -11.51
CA SER A 170 15.36 -4.48 -10.67
C SER A 170 15.06 -4.72 -9.19
N ILE A 171 16.10 -5.00 -8.43
CA ILE A 171 16.06 -5.03 -6.96
C ILE A 171 17.07 -4.01 -6.49
N ARG A 172 16.65 -3.12 -5.61
CA ARG A 172 17.55 -2.23 -4.87
C ARG A 172 17.36 -2.41 -3.37
N PRO A 173 18.43 -2.28 -2.57
CA PRO A 173 18.26 -2.09 -1.14
C PRO A 173 17.29 -0.95 -0.91
N ASP A 174 16.36 -1.13 0.02
CA ASP A 174 15.45 -0.08 0.46
C ASP A 174 16.22 0.86 1.40
N SER A 175 17.35 1.40 0.92
CA SER A 175 18.06 2.49 1.59
C SER A 175 17.27 3.80 1.53
N GLU A 176 16.15 3.80 0.81
CA GLU A 176 15.27 4.94 0.55
C GLU A 176 14.16 5.05 1.61
N ARG A 177 13.99 4.03 2.45
CA ARG A 177 13.14 4.12 3.64
C ARG A 177 13.83 4.82 4.78
N ALA A 178 13.76 6.13 4.75
CA ALA A 178 13.40 6.84 5.97
C ALA A 178 11.96 6.43 6.34
N ARG A 179 11.79 5.25 6.95
CA ARG A 179 10.59 4.99 7.75
C ARG A 179 10.66 5.98 8.92
N ILE A 180 9.95 7.10 8.84
CA ILE A 180 9.69 7.88 10.04
C ILE A 180 8.74 7.02 10.87
N ASP A 181 9.23 6.43 11.95
CA ASP A 181 8.40 5.65 12.86
C ASP A 181 7.31 6.57 13.46
N VAL A 182 6.11 6.06 13.76
CA VAL A 182 5.00 6.83 14.37
C VAL A 182 5.41 7.68 15.59
N PRO A 183 6.33 7.25 16.47
CA PRO A 183 6.85 8.10 17.55
C PRO A 183 7.56 9.37 17.05
N GLU A 184 8.21 9.30 15.89
CA GLU A 184 8.95 10.38 15.23
C GLU A 184 8.06 11.31 14.40
N ALA A 185 6.76 10.99 14.26
CA ALA A 185 5.80 11.83 13.57
C ALA A 185 5.77 13.26 14.16
N VAL A 186 5.78 14.27 13.28
CA VAL A 186 5.73 15.67 13.67
C VAL A 186 4.33 16.00 14.21
N ALA A 187 4.27 16.44 15.46
CA ALA A 187 3.01 16.87 16.06
C ALA A 187 2.58 18.24 15.50
N ILE A 188 1.37 18.32 14.94
CA ILE A 188 0.82 19.55 14.38
C ILE A 188 -0.48 19.94 15.08
N SER A 189 -0.77 21.25 15.11
CA SER A 189 -2.01 21.82 15.62
C SER A 189 -2.85 22.35 14.47
N LEU A 190 -4.17 22.13 14.51
CA LEU A 190 -5.08 22.53 13.42
C LEU A 190 -5.59 23.98 13.58
N PRO A 191 -5.76 24.72 12.47
CA PRO A 191 -5.38 24.35 11.10
C PRO A 191 -3.86 24.39 10.91
N PHE A 192 -3.34 23.46 10.10
CA PHE A 192 -1.92 23.37 9.76
C PHE A 192 -1.75 23.53 8.25
N SER A 193 -0.74 24.29 7.85
CA SER A 193 -0.30 24.40 6.47
C SER A 193 1.22 24.48 6.46
N SER A 194 1.85 23.71 5.60
CA SER A 194 3.30 23.68 5.43
C SER A 194 3.63 23.55 3.94
N ALA A 195 4.75 24.14 3.55
CA ALA A 195 5.35 23.97 2.24
C ALA A 195 6.78 23.48 2.47
N ILE A 196 7.03 22.21 2.16
CA ILE A 196 8.33 21.58 2.40
C ILE A 196 8.87 21.04 1.08
N THR A 197 10.19 21.12 0.94
CA THR A 197 10.93 20.45 -0.13
C THR A 197 11.48 19.17 0.45
N ILE A 198 11.02 18.02 -0.05
CA ILE A 198 11.59 16.72 0.31
C ILE A 198 12.97 16.64 -0.37
N PRO A 199 14.07 16.62 0.39
CA PRO A 199 15.40 16.97 -0.13
C PRO A 199 16.07 15.89 -0.98
N ASP A 200 15.59 14.64 -0.94
CA ASP A 200 15.99 13.57 -1.86
C ASP A 200 14.91 12.46 -1.90
N LEU A 201 14.95 11.62 -2.95
CA LEU A 201 14.05 10.45 -3.10
C LEU A 201 14.29 9.35 -2.04
N LEU A 202 15.26 9.54 -1.13
CA LEU A 202 15.71 8.60 -0.11
C LEU A 202 15.19 8.96 1.31
N GLN A 203 14.51 10.10 1.46
CA GLN A 203 13.85 10.58 2.66
C GLN A 203 12.36 10.88 2.40
N ALA A 204 11.71 10.06 1.55
CA ALA A 204 10.53 10.46 0.80
C ALA A 204 9.21 10.61 1.57
N ASN A 205 9.18 10.32 2.88
CA ASN A 205 7.96 10.35 3.67
C ASN A 205 8.04 11.40 4.78
N GLU A 206 7.01 12.23 4.88
CA GLU A 206 6.77 13.04 6.08
C GLU A 206 5.57 12.48 6.84
N LEU A 207 5.79 12.12 8.10
CA LEU A 207 4.73 11.61 8.96
C LEU A 207 4.27 12.71 9.92
N TYR A 208 2.97 13.02 9.85
CA TYR A 208 2.33 14.01 10.72
C TYR A 208 1.36 13.35 11.69
N LYS A 209 1.30 13.85 12.92
CA LYS A 209 0.29 13.44 13.91
C LYS A 209 -0.47 14.64 14.47
N PHE A 210 -1.78 14.51 14.62
CA PHE A 210 -2.63 15.54 15.20
C PHE A 210 -3.82 14.93 15.95
N TYR A 211 -4.40 15.71 16.86
CA TYR A 211 -5.59 15.33 17.61
C TYR A 211 -6.84 15.96 17.00
N VAL A 212 -7.91 15.18 16.88
CA VAL A 212 -9.23 15.65 16.43
C VAL A 212 -10.26 15.23 17.46
N ALA A 213 -10.94 16.23 18.05
CA ALA A 213 -12.09 15.96 18.91
C ALA A 213 -13.24 15.33 18.11
N GLY A 214 -14.03 14.46 18.76
CA GLY A 214 -15.14 13.76 18.11
C GLY A 214 -16.15 14.71 17.44
N GLY A 215 -16.75 14.25 16.34
CA GLY A 215 -17.76 14.99 15.58
C GLY A 215 -17.21 16.05 14.60
N ARG A 216 -15.90 16.09 14.36
CA ARG A 216 -15.27 17.00 13.40
C ARG A 216 -14.95 16.32 12.08
N ARG A 217 -14.99 17.09 10.99
CA ARG A 217 -14.47 16.69 9.68
C ARG A 217 -12.97 16.97 9.60
N ILE A 218 -12.21 16.04 9.05
CA ILE A 218 -10.82 16.24 8.66
C ILE A 218 -10.82 16.52 7.16
N GLN A 219 -10.10 17.58 6.76
CA GLN A 219 -9.80 17.88 5.37
C GLN A 219 -8.29 18.00 5.24
N VAL A 220 -7.71 17.30 4.28
CA VAL A 220 -6.29 17.34 3.96
C VAL A 220 -6.19 17.64 2.48
N ASP A 221 -5.45 18.69 2.15
CA ASP A 221 -5.18 19.10 0.78
C ASP A 221 -3.68 18.92 0.53
N LEU A 222 -3.32 18.04 -0.40
CA LEU A 222 -1.94 17.85 -0.86
C LEU A 222 -1.81 18.47 -2.24
N SER A 223 -0.79 19.31 -2.41
CA SER A 223 -0.46 19.92 -3.70
C SER A 223 1.04 19.81 -3.95
N GLY A 224 1.42 19.61 -5.20
CA GLY A 224 2.82 19.50 -5.62
C GLY A 224 3.08 20.14 -6.98
N PRO A 225 4.36 20.28 -7.39
CA PRO A 225 4.73 20.74 -8.72
C PRO A 225 4.19 19.82 -9.83
N VAL A 226 4.06 20.36 -11.04
CA VAL A 226 3.65 19.58 -12.22
C VAL A 226 4.62 18.42 -12.47
N GLY A 227 4.08 17.21 -12.61
CA GLY A 227 4.85 15.99 -12.85
C GLY A 227 5.45 15.35 -11.59
N ALA A 228 5.21 15.93 -10.40
CA ALA A 228 5.48 15.25 -9.14
C ALA A 228 4.34 14.29 -8.80
N ASP A 229 4.70 13.13 -8.27
CA ASP A 229 3.78 12.08 -7.84
C ASP A 229 3.86 11.97 -6.32
N PHE A 230 3.06 12.78 -5.62
CA PHE A 230 2.97 12.75 -4.16
C PHE A 230 1.62 12.16 -3.77
N ASP A 231 1.67 11.19 -2.87
CA ASP A 231 0.48 10.52 -2.33
C ASP A 231 0.28 10.86 -0.85
N LEU A 232 -0.98 10.81 -0.41
CA LEU A 232 -1.34 10.71 1.01
C LEU A 232 -1.70 9.26 1.31
N TYR A 233 -1.13 8.72 2.40
CA TYR A 233 -1.40 7.37 2.91
C TYR A 233 -2.00 7.41 4.31
#